data_AF-A0A2A3MNY9-F1
#
_entry.id   AF-A0A2A3MNY9-F1
#
_cell.length_a   1.000
_cell.length_b   1.000
_cell.length_c   1.000
_cell.angle_alpha   90.00
_cell.angle_beta   90.00
_cell.angle_gamma   90.00
#
_symmetry.space_group_name_H-M   'P 1'
#
loop_
_entity.id
_entity.type
_entity.pdbx_description
1 polymer ?
#
loop_
_entity_poly.entity_id
_entity_poly.type
_entity_poly.pdbx_seq_one_letter_code
_entity_poly.pdbx_strand_id
1 'polypeptide(L)' 'TSCSWLNAVEGFFAKLTRRRLKNGVFHSVVDLQAAINRFIKEHNEAPRPFVWKADPDQIIAAVRRGHQMLESIH' A
#
# COMPACT_ATOMS: atom_id res chain seq x y z
N THR A 1 13.58 -9.03 2.39
CA THR A 1 12.24 -8.48 2.66
C THR A 1 11.40 -8.63 1.40
N SER A 2 10.55 -9.65 1.37
CA SER A 2 9.96 -10.26 0.16
C SER A 2 8.65 -9.61 -0.34
N CYS A 3 8.29 -8.40 0.09
CA CYS A 3 7.09 -7.71 -0.41
C CYS A 3 7.34 -6.21 -0.61
N SER A 4 7.86 -5.86 -1.80
CA SER A 4 8.04 -4.46 -2.23
C SER A 4 6.73 -3.67 -2.31
N TRP A 5 5.60 -4.34 -2.59
CA TRP A 5 4.28 -3.69 -2.68
C TRP A 5 3.72 -3.31 -1.30
N LEU A 6 3.88 -4.16 -0.27
CA LEU A 6 3.43 -3.86 1.09
C LEU A 6 4.13 -2.61 1.63
N ASN A 7 5.43 -2.48 1.41
CA ASN A 7 6.18 -1.28 1.79
C ASN A 7 5.60 0.00 1.15
N ALA A 8 5.10 -0.08 -0.09
CA ALA A 8 4.47 1.06 -0.75
C ALA A 8 3.11 1.41 -0.13
N VAL A 9 2.30 0.39 0.19
CA VAL A 9 1.01 0.55 0.86
C VAL A 9 1.19 1.12 2.27
N GLU A 10 2.12 0.58 3.05
CA GLU A 10 2.50 1.08 4.37
C GLU A 10 2.95 2.56 4.30
N GLY A 11 3.77 2.89 3.31
CA GLY A 11 4.23 4.27 3.07
C GLY A 11 3.10 5.24 2.71
N PHE A 12 2.09 4.78 1.98
CA PHE A 12 0.89 5.57 1.69
C PHE A 12 0.10 5.88 2.96
N PHE A 13 -0.23 4.86 3.75
CA PHE A 13 -0.97 5.05 5.01
C PHE A 13 -0.20 5.88 6.03
N ALA A 14 1.12 5.72 6.11
CA ALA A 14 1.96 6.58 6.94
C ALA A 14 1.86 8.07 6.55
N LYS A 15 1.78 8.37 5.25
CA LYS A 15 1.60 9.75 4.75
C LYS A 15 0.22 10.30 5.05
N LEU A 16 -0.84 9.52 4.81
CA LEU A 16 -2.21 9.90 5.16
C LEU A 16 -2.33 10.23 6.65
N THR A 17 -1.82 9.35 7.51
CA THR A 17 -1.86 9.53 8.95
C THR A 17 -1.12 10.79 9.39
N ARG A 18 0.11 10.99 8.92
CA ARG A 18 0.92 12.16 9.32
C ARG A 18 0.36 13.49 8.81
N ARG A 19 -0.17 13.53 7.58
CA ARG A 19 -0.55 14.78 6.91
C ARG A 19 -2.01 15.19 7.14
N ARG A 20 -2.91 14.24 7.40
CA ARG A 20 -4.34 14.52 7.51
C ARG A 20 -4.98 14.06 8.81
N LEU A 21 -4.57 12.92 9.36
CA LEU A 21 -5.27 12.34 10.52
C LEU A 21 -4.70 12.80 11.87
N LYS A 22 -3.37 12.80 12.04
CA LYS A 22 -2.72 13.07 13.33
C LYS A 22 -3.00 14.48 13.89
N ASN A 23 -3.15 15.47 13.00
CA ASN A 23 -3.42 16.86 13.36
C ASN A 23 -4.82 17.33 12.93
N GLY A 24 -5.69 16.40 12.53
CA GLY A 24 -7.04 16.72 12.08
C GLY A 24 -8.02 16.72 13.25
N VAL A 25 -8.91 17.71 13.30
CA VAL A 25 -10.07 17.72 14.20
C VAL A 25 -11.29 17.40 13.36
N PHE A 26 -12.04 16.37 13.75
CA PHE A 26 -13.23 15.89 13.05
C PHE A 26 -14.40 15.87 14.01
N HIS A 27 -15.50 16.51 13.63
CA HIS A 27 -16.70 16.61 14.47
C HIS A 27 -17.67 15.45 14.24
N SER A 28 -17.43 14.66 13.19
CA SER A 28 -18.21 13.46 12.86
C SER A 28 -17.39 12.45 12.06
N VAL A 29 -17.91 11.21 11.98
CA VAL A 29 -17.36 10.17 11.10
C VAL A 29 -17.44 10.60 9.62
N VAL A 30 -18.51 11.32 9.24
CA VAL A 30 -18.70 11.82 7.87
C VAL A 30 -17.58 12.81 7.51
N ASP A 31 -17.20 13.69 8.44
CA ASP A 31 -16.10 14.64 8.23
C ASP A 31 -14.75 13.94 8.04
N LEU A 32 -14.50 12.87 8.82
CA LEU A 32 -13.31 12.05 8.67
C LEU A 32 -13.28 11.34 7.30
N GLN A 33 -14.40 10.75 6.88
CA GLN A 33 -14.53 10.12 5.57
C GLN A 33 -14.29 11.12 4.44
N ALA A 34 -14.87 12.32 4.54
CA ALA A 34 -14.67 13.39 3.57
C ALA A 34 -13.19 13.80 3.48
N ALA A 35 -12.50 13.91 4.62
CA ALA A 35 -11.08 14.25 4.65
C ALA A 35 -10.18 13.16 4.03
N ILE A 36 -10.50 11.88 4.27
CA ILE A 36 -9.79 10.75 3.64
C ILE A 36 -10.01 10.74 2.13
N ASN A 37 -11.26 10.85 1.68
CA ASN A 37 -11.61 10.87 0.26
C ASN A 37 -10.95 12.05 -0.47
N ARG A 38 -10.93 13.23 0.15
CA ARG A 38 -10.22 14.39 -0.38
C ARG A 38 -8.73 14.13 -0.51
N PHE A 39 -8.10 13.53 0.50
CA PHE A 39 -6.67 13.19 0.43
C PHE A 39 -6.37 12.20 -0.69
N ILE A 40 -7.21 11.18 -0.89
CA ILE A 40 -7.05 10.21 -1.99
C ILE A 40 -7.14 10.94 -3.34
N LYS A 41 -8.14 11.80 -3.51
CA LYS A 41 -8.32 12.58 -4.75
C LYS A 41 -7.10 13.45 -5.03
N GLU A 42 -6.67 14.26 -4.07
CA GLU A 42 -5.48 15.13 -4.18
C GLU A 42 -4.20 14.30 -4.47
N HIS A 43 -4.06 13.13 -3.84
CA HIS A 43 -2.91 12.25 -4.09
C HIS A 43 -2.89 11.69 -5.51
N ASN A 44 -4.08 11.43 -6.08
CA ASN A 44 -4.24 10.89 -7.41
C ASN A 44 -4.17 11.95 -8.52
N GLU A 45 -4.37 13.24 -8.21
CA GLU A 45 -4.23 14.34 -9.18
C GLU A 45 -2.78 14.55 -9.65
N ALA A 46 -1.80 14.31 -8.78
CA ALA A 46 -0.38 14.32 -9.12
C ALA A 46 0.28 13.04 -8.61
N PRO A 47 0.00 11.88 -9.23
CA PRO A 47 0.48 10.61 -8.73
C PRO A 47 2.00 10.62 -8.84
N ARG A 48 2.68 10.31 -7.74
CA ARG A 48 4.09 9.90 -7.82
C ARG A 48 4.08 8.40 -8.02
N PRO A 49 4.24 7.91 -9.26
CA PRO A 49 4.11 6.49 -9.53
C PRO A 49 5.14 5.75 -8.69
N PHE A 50 4.69 4.74 -7.96
CA PHE A 50 5.62 3.85 -7.31
C PHE A 50 6.24 2.99 -8.41
N VAL A 51 7.52 3.20 -8.72
CA VAL A 51 8.22 2.38 -9.70
C VAL A 51 8.47 1.02 -9.07
N TRP A 52 7.77 0.02 -9.57
CA TRP A 52 7.99 -1.37 -9.24
C TRP A 52 9.42 -1.76 -9.66
N LYS A 53 10.30 -1.98 -8.67
CA LYS A 53 11.70 -2.36 -8.93
C LYS A 53 11.92 -3.87 -9.00
N ALA A 54 10.97 -4.65 -8.49
CA ALA A 54 11.08 -6.10 -8.52
C ALA A 54 10.63 -6.61 -9.89
N ASP A 55 11.19 -7.70 -10.39
CA ASP A 55 10.71 -8.32 -11.62
C ASP A 55 9.46 -9.17 -11.29
N PRO A 56 8.29 -8.90 -11.90
CA PRO A 56 7.08 -9.70 -11.70
C PRO A 56 7.31 -11.20 -11.94
N ASP A 57 8.10 -11.57 -12.95
CA ASP A 57 8.34 -12.97 -13.30
C ASP A 57 9.18 -13.67 -12.23
N GLN A 58 10.15 -12.96 -11.65
CA GLN A 58 10.92 -13.48 -10.52
C GLN A 58 10.06 -13.74 -9.28
N ILE A 59 9.08 -12.87 -9.02
CA ILE A 59 8.15 -13.03 -7.89
C ILE A 59 7.24 -14.22 -8.13
N ILE A 60 6.64 -14.35 -9.32
CA ILE A 60 5.79 -15.50 -9.67
C ILE A 60 6.59 -16.80 -9.57
N ALA A 61 7.84 -16.82 -10.06
CA ALA A 61 8.70 -17.98 -9.95
C ALA A 61 9.04 -18.32 -8.48
N ALA A 62 9.29 -17.32 -7.63
CA ALA A 62 9.54 -17.54 -6.20
C ALA A 62 8.32 -18.13 -5.48
N VAL A 63 7.12 -17.62 -5.77
CA VAL A 63 5.86 -18.16 -5.24
C VAL A 63 5.67 -19.60 -5.68
N ARG A 64 5.84 -19.91 -6.97
CA ARG A 64 5.74 -21.28 -7.49
C ARG A 64 6.71 -22.26 -6.82
N ARG A 65 7.97 -21.87 -6.62
CA ARG A 65 8.95 -22.69 -5.90
C ARG A 65 8.50 -22.97 -4.46
N GLY A 66 7.95 -21.97 -3.77
CA GLY A 66 7.41 -22.12 -2.42
C GLY A 66 6.26 -23.15 -2.38
N HIS A 67 5.31 -23.05 -3.31
CA HIS A 67 4.22 -24.03 -3.44
C HIS A 67 4.75 -25.44 -3.74
N GLN A 68 5.67 -25.60 -4.69
CA GLN A 68 6.26 -26.91 -5.01
C GLN A 68 6.95 -27.55 -3.80
N MET A 69 7.68 -26.77 -3.01
CA MET A 69 8.31 -27.25 -1.78
C MET A 69 7.26 -27.71 -0.76
N LEU A 70 6.18 -26.95 -0.56
CA LEU A 70 5.09 -27.33 0.35
C LEU A 70 4.41 -28.62 -0.07
N GLU A 71 4.14 -28.80 -1.37
CA GLU A 71 3.54 -30.03 -1.91
C GLU A 71 4.47 -31.24 -1.78
N SER A 72 5.79 -31.04 -1.83
CA SER A 72 6.78 -32.13 -1.67
C SER A 72 7.02 -32.59 -0.22
N ILE A 73 6.52 -31.83 0.76
CA ILE A 73 6.61 -32.16 2.20
C ILE A 73 5.38 -32.98 2.66
N HIS A 74 4.32 -33.01 1.85
CA HIS A 74 3.16 -33.91 2.01
C HIS A 74 3.37 -35.22 1.24
#